data_AF-A0A397UWF8-F1
#
_entry.id   AF-A0A397UWF8-F1
#
_cell.length_a   1.000
_cell.length_b   1.000
_cell.length_c   1.000
_cell.angle_alpha   90.00
_cell.angle_beta   90.00
_cell.angle_gamma   90.00
#
_symmetry.space_group_name_H-M   'P 1'
#
loop_
_entity.id
_entity.type
_entity.pdbx_description
1 polymer ?
#
loop_
_entity_poly.entity_id
_entity_poly.type
_entity_poly.pdbx_seq_one_letter_code
_entity_poly.pdbx_strand_id
1 'polypeptide(L)'
;MVLIIYNCQHSSFFVAVYYSNLIASVITTLFSGILLLHRLNKRKIPLFVEGLLSPLEGFLLFTFICGISRMLCSIIFLSNIEPRNYILRQTIEDWTWINIQLSVATYLAGV
;
A
#
# COMPACT_ATOMS: atom_id res chain seq x y z
N MET A 1 33.07 -4.60 -17.81
CA MET A 1 33.18 -4.98 -16.39
C MET A 1 31.85 -4.65 -15.72
N VAL A 2 30.95 -5.63 -15.59
CA VAL A 2 29.64 -5.45 -14.94
C VAL A 2 29.86 -5.71 -13.46
N LEU A 3 29.77 -4.67 -12.63
CA LEU A 3 29.81 -4.81 -11.18
C LEU A 3 28.46 -5.37 -10.74
N ILE A 4 28.35 -6.70 -10.59
CA ILE A 4 27.16 -7.32 -10.01
C ILE A 4 27.26 -7.12 -8.51
N ILE A 5 26.64 -6.06 -7.99
CA ILE A 5 26.54 -5.83 -6.55
C ILE A 5 25.42 -6.74 -6.03
N TYR A 6 25.81 -7.87 -5.44
CA TYR A 6 24.89 -8.76 -4.75
C TYR A 6 24.76 -8.34 -3.28
N ASN A 7 23.54 -8.39 -2.76
CA ASN A 7 23.22 -8.20 -1.35
C ASN A 7 23.38 -6.76 -0.79
N CYS A 8 22.74 -5.78 -1.44
CA CYS A 8 22.64 -4.39 -0.94
C CYS A 8 21.66 -4.17 0.23
N GLN A 9 21.14 -5.23 0.86
CA GLN A 9 20.14 -5.13 1.94
C GLN A 9 20.61 -4.29 3.15
N HIS A 10 21.93 -4.19 3.34
CA HIS A 10 22.54 -3.36 4.39
C HIS A 10 23.12 -2.03 3.90
N SER A 11 22.95 -1.71 2.61
CA SER A 11 23.37 -0.40 2.11
C SER A 11 22.54 0.69 2.77
N SER A 12 23.19 1.78 3.18
CA SER A 12 22.51 2.96 3.75
C SER A 12 21.40 3.48 2.84
N PHE A 13 21.60 3.37 1.52
CA PHE A 13 20.58 3.69 0.52
C PHE A 13 19.34 2.81 0.62
N PHE A 14 19.50 1.48 0.70
CA PHE A 14 18.37 0.54 0.84
C PHE A 14 17.55 0.84 2.10
N VAL A 15 18.24 1.01 3.23
CA VAL A 15 17.59 1.33 4.51
C VAL A 15 16.83 2.65 4.42
N ALA A 16 17.43 3.71 3.86
CA ALA A 16 16.78 5.00 3.70
C ALA A 16 15.50 4.93 2.85
N VAL A 17 15.51 4.19 1.74
CA VAL A 17 14.36 4.02 0.85
C VAL A 17 13.19 3.33 1.56
N TYR A 18 13.45 2.24 2.30
CA TYR A 18 12.38 1.53 2.99
C TYR A 18 11.86 2.28 4.22
N TYR A 19 12.70 3.07 4.90
CA TYR A 19 12.22 4.00 5.94
C TYR A 19 11.35 5.12 5.36
N SER A 20 11.74 5.73 4.23
CA SER A 20 10.90 6.75 3.59
C SER A 20 9.58 6.18 3.10
N ASN A 21 9.60 4.97 2.53
CA ASN A 21 8.40 4.26 2.11
C ASN A 21 7.50 3.93 3.30
N LEU A 22 8.08 3.53 4.44
CA LEU A 22 7.34 3.29 5.67
C LEU A 22 6.64 4.56 6.13
N ILE A 23 7.36 5.69 6.25
CA ILE A 23 6.79 6.97 6.67
C ILE A 23 5.67 7.41 5.71
N ALA A 24 5.92 7.37 4.40
CA ALA A 24 4.93 7.73 3.39
C ALA A 24 3.69 6.84 3.50
N SER A 25 3.87 5.54 3.69
CA SER A 25 2.77 4.59 3.86
C SER A 25 1.95 4.85 5.13
N VAL A 26 2.58 5.28 6.24
CA VAL A 26 1.88 5.70 7.48
C VAL A 26 1.03 6.92 7.26
N ILE A 27 1.57 7.91 6.56
CA ILE A 27 0.81 9.12 6.24
C ILE A 27 -0.37 8.76 5.34
N THR A 28 -0.15 8.00 4.27
CA THR A 28 -1.22 7.67 3.32
C THR A 28 -2.33 6.83 3.95
N THR A 29 -2.02 5.83 4.78
CA THR A 29 -3.06 5.04 5.46
C THR A 29 -3.86 5.87 6.46
N LEU A 30 -3.21 6.74 7.24
CA LEU A 30 -3.92 7.56 8.21
C LEU A 30 -4.86 8.52 7.49
N PHE A 31 -4.39 9.23 6.46
CA PHE A 31 -5.23 10.15 5.70
C PHE A 31 -6.37 9.42 4.98
N SER A 32 -6.09 8.31 4.29
CA SER A 32 -7.13 7.57 3.57
C SER A 32 -8.15 6.95 4.53
N GLY A 33 -7.71 6.44 5.68
CA GLY A 33 -8.56 5.86 6.72
C GLY A 33 -9.45 6.91 7.38
N ILE A 34 -8.90 8.05 7.77
CA ILE A 34 -9.66 9.17 8.36
C ILE A 34 -10.71 9.68 7.39
N LEU A 35 -10.33 9.89 6.12
CA LEU A 35 -11.27 10.36 5.09
C LEU A 35 -12.36 9.32 4.82
N LEU A 36 -12.01 8.03 4.76
CA LEU A 36 -12.98 6.96 4.57
C LEU A 36 -13.99 6.93 5.73
N LEU A 37 -13.52 6.88 6.98
CA LEU A 37 -14.38 6.89 8.17
C LEU A 37 -15.28 8.12 8.23
N HIS A 38 -14.73 9.31 7.93
CA HIS A 38 -15.50 10.54 7.90
C HIS A 38 -16.62 10.50 6.85
N ARG A 39 -16.34 9.95 5.67
CA ARG A 39 -17.35 9.85 4.59
C ARG A 39 -18.41 8.80 4.92
N LEU A 40 -18.01 7.66 5.49
CA LEU A 40 -18.95 6.63 5.94
C LEU A 40 -19.87 7.13 7.07
N ASN A 41 -19.35 7.94 7.99
CA ASN A 41 -20.17 8.53 9.05
C ASN A 41 -21.15 9.60 8.52
N LYS A 42 -20.78 10.34 7.46
CA LYS A 42 -21.64 11.36 6.86
C LYS A 42 -22.68 10.80 5.89
N ARG A 43 -22.34 9.76 5.13
CA ARG A 43 -23.29 9.08 4.25
C ARG A 43 -24.07 8.05 5.07
N LYS A 44 -25.34 8.36 5.37
CA LYS A 44 -26.32 7.37 5.85
C LYS A 44 -26.67 6.30 4.78
N ILE A 45 -25.83 6.12 3.76
CA ILE A 45 -26.02 5.28 2.58
C ILE A 45 -24.94 4.19 2.63
N PRO A 46 -25.28 2.93 2.34
CA PRO A 46 -24.30 1.84 2.36
C PRO A 46 -23.13 2.04 1.39
N LEU A 47 -21.99 1.46 1.75
CA LEU A 47 -20.70 1.44 1.03
C LEU A 47 -20.82 0.88 -0.40
N PHE A 48 -21.84 0.04 -0.60
CA PHE A 48 -22.25 -0.51 -1.88
C PHE A 48 -23.57 0.14 -2.30
N VAL A 49 -23.53 0.88 -3.40
CA VAL A 49 -24.74 1.39 -4.06
C VAL A 49 -24.99 0.44 -5.24
N GLU A 50 -26.12 -0.27 -5.22
CA GLU A 50 -26.51 -1.21 -6.29
C GLU A 50 -25.51 -2.35 -6.53
N GLY A 51 -24.76 -2.75 -5.48
CA GLY A 51 -23.73 -3.79 -5.57
C GLY A 51 -22.39 -3.31 -6.12
N LEU A 52 -22.29 -2.05 -6.54
CA LEU A 52 -21.03 -1.42 -6.94
C LEU A 52 -20.43 -0.62 -5.76
N LEU A 53 -19.12 -0.75 -5.58
CA LEU A 53 -18.37 0.04 -4.61
C LEU A 53 -18.40 1.50 -5.06
N SER A 54 -18.87 2.41 -4.19
CA SER A 54 -18.87 3.85 -4.48
C SER A 54 -17.47 4.30 -4.92
N PRO A 55 -17.29 4.90 -6.12
CA PRO A 55 -15.98 5.11 -6.73
C PRO A 55 -14.93 5.74 -5.80
N LEU A 56 -15.32 6.82 -5.12
CA LEU A 56 -14.42 7.56 -4.22
C LEU A 56 -14.21 6.84 -2.87
N GLU A 57 -15.14 6.00 -2.41
CA GLU A 57 -14.93 5.14 -1.23
C GLU A 57 -14.03 3.96 -1.58
N GLY A 58 -14.18 3.39 -2.77
CA GLY A 58 -13.31 2.36 -3.30
C GLY A 58 -11.88 2.84 -3.46
N PHE A 59 -11.69 4.04 -4.02
CA PHE A 59 -10.38 4.66 -4.10
C PHE A 59 -9.71 4.77 -2.71
N LEU A 60 -10.44 5.29 -1.72
CA LEU A 60 -9.94 5.44 -0.35
C LEU A 60 -9.65 4.10 0.33
N LEU A 61 -10.52 3.10 0.12
CA LEU A 61 -10.38 1.75 0.67
C LEU A 61 -9.14 1.05 0.11
N PHE A 62 -8.97 1.01 -1.21
CA PHE A 62 -7.81 0.38 -1.84
C PHE A 62 -6.52 1.13 -1.56
N THR A 63 -6.56 2.47 -1.45
CA THR A 63 -5.41 3.27 -1.01
C THR A 63 -5.02 2.96 0.44
N PHE A 64 -6.00 2.75 1.32
CA PHE A 64 -5.77 2.32 2.71
C PHE A 64 -5.11 0.94 2.78
N ILE A 65 -5.65 -0.05 2.06
CA ILE A 65 -5.10 -1.41 2.02
C ILE A 65 -3.70 -1.42 1.39
N CYS A 66 -3.48 -0.62 0.34
CA CYS A 66 -2.17 -0.43 -0.26
C CYS A 66 -1.16 0.13 0.75
N GLY A 67 -1.55 1.15 1.52
CA GLY A 67 -0.66 1.71 2.52
C GLY A 67 -0.28 0.70 3.61
N ILE A 68 -1.23 -0.11 4.10
CA ILE A 68 -0.94 -1.17 5.08
C ILE A 68 0.02 -2.21 4.50
N SER A 69 -0.25 -2.69 3.29
CA SER A 69 0.62 -3.68 2.64
C SER A 69 2.02 -3.14 2.38
N ARG A 70 2.15 -1.84 2.05
CA ARG A 70 3.45 -1.17 1.89
C ARG A 70 4.21 -1.00 3.21
N MET A 71 3.51 -0.81 4.34
CA MET A 71 4.12 -0.85 5.67
C MET A 71 4.69 -2.22 5.97
N LEU A 72 3.87 -3.27 5.80
CA LEU A 72 4.29 -4.65 6.05
C LEU A 72 5.50 -5.02 5.20
N CYS A 73 5.48 -4.63 3.93
CA CYS A 73 6.61 -4.76 3.01
C CYS A 73 7.87 -4.09 3.59
N SER A 74 7.78 -2.82 3.98
CA SER A 74 8.91 -2.05 4.52
C SER A 74 9.42 -2.61 5.85
N ILE A 75 8.54 -3.10 6.73
CA ILE A 75 8.91 -3.74 8.00
C ILE A 75 9.64 -5.05 7.74
N ILE A 76 9.17 -5.90 6.82
CA ILE A 76 9.83 -7.16 6.46
C ILE A 76 11.23 -6.86 5.90
N PHE A 77 11.38 -5.78 5.12
CA PHE A 77 12.68 -5.36 4.59
C PHE A 77 13.66 -4.83 5.63
N LEU A 78 13.17 -4.06 6.61
CA LEU A 78 14.00 -3.45 7.63
C LEU A 78 14.32 -4.40 8.78
N SER A 79 13.40 -5.30 9.12
CA SER A 79 13.53 -6.16 10.31
C SER A 79 14.50 -7.31 10.12
N ASN A 80 14.91 -7.62 8.89
CA ASN A 80 15.77 -8.76 8.57
C ASN A 80 15.24 -10.09 9.16
N ILE A 81 13.94 -10.15 9.47
CA ILE A 81 13.26 -11.31 10.08
C ILE A 81 13.09 -12.43 9.04
N GLU A 82 13.07 -12.08 7.74
CA GLU A 82 12.85 -13.04 6.65
C GLU A 82 13.71 -12.80 5.38
N PRO A 83 15.04 -12.68 5.48
CA PRO A 83 15.91 -12.49 4.31
C PRO A 83 15.90 -13.68 3.33
N ARG A 84 15.28 -14.81 3.69
CA ARG A 84 15.21 -16.02 2.85
C ARG A 84 13.87 -16.28 2.17
N ASN A 85 12.77 -15.68 2.60
CA ASN A 85 11.46 -15.99 2.03
C ASN A 85 11.13 -15.06 0.85
N TYR A 86 11.85 -15.24 -0.25
CA TYR A 86 11.69 -14.46 -1.49
C TYR A 86 10.24 -14.46 -1.99
N ILE A 87 9.54 -15.58 -1.82
CA ILE A 87 8.15 -15.73 -2.24
C ILE A 87 7.25 -14.77 -1.47
N LEU A 88 7.38 -14.72 -0.13
CA LEU A 88 6.59 -13.81 0.71
C LEU A 88 6.84 -12.35 0.33
N ARG A 89 8.11 -11.98 0.16
CA ARG A 89 8.54 -10.64 -0.26
C ARG A 89 7.86 -10.22 -1.57
N GLN A 90 8.00 -11.06 -2.59
CA GLN A 90 7.44 -10.80 -3.92
C GLN A 90 5.91 -10.72 -3.86
N THR A 91 5.28 -11.61 -3.11
CA THR A 91 3.81 -11.66 -2.99
C THR A 91 3.26 -10.38 -2.36
N ILE A 92 3.90 -9.85 -1.32
CA ILE A 92 3.47 -8.61 -0.67
C ILE A 92 3.69 -7.41 -1.61
N GLU A 93 4.77 -7.40 -2.39
CA GLU A 93 5.02 -6.37 -3.39
C GLU A 93 3.98 -6.41 -4.52
N ASP A 94 3.70 -7.59 -5.08
CA ASP A 94 2.65 -7.77 -6.09
C ASP A 94 1.28 -7.38 -5.54
N TRP A 95 1.00 -7.72 -4.28
CA TRP A 95 -0.23 -7.31 -3.59
C TRP A 95 -0.35 -5.78 -3.48
N THR A 96 0.73 -5.07 -3.15
CA THR A 96 0.71 -3.59 -3.15
C THR A 96 0.37 -3.05 -4.54
N TRP A 97 0.97 -3.60 -5.60
CA TRP A 97 0.71 -3.19 -6.97
C TRP A 97 -0.75 -3.40 -7.40
N ILE A 98 -1.34 -4.55 -7.07
CA ILE A 98 -2.75 -4.84 -7.38
C ILE A 98 -3.67 -3.81 -6.70
N ASN A 99 -3.42 -3.48 -5.43
CA ASN A 99 -4.25 -2.50 -4.71
C ASN A 99 -4.12 -1.09 -5.29
N ILE A 100 -2.96 -0.69 -5.81
CA ILE A 100 -2.79 0.59 -6.53
C ILE A 100 -3.61 0.58 -7.81
N GLN A 101 -3.58 -0.51 -8.58
CA GLN A 101 -4.39 -0.60 -9.80
C GLN A 101 -5.88 -0.54 -9.50
N LEU A 102 -6.33 -1.23 -8.44
CA LEU A 102 -7.73 -1.19 -8.00
C LEU A 102 -8.14 0.19 -7.48
N SER A 103 -7.26 0.91 -6.78
CA SER A 103 -7.55 2.29 -6.35
C SER A 103 -7.70 3.22 -7.55
N VAL A 104 -6.80 3.14 -8.53
CA VAL A 104 -6.89 3.94 -9.77
C VAL A 104 -8.14 3.57 -10.57
N ALA A 105 -8.44 2.27 -10.73
CA ALA A 105 -9.62 1.82 -11.45
C ALA A 105 -10.93 2.30 -10.80
N THR A 106 -11.02 2.22 -9.47
CA THR A 106 -12.21 2.72 -8.75
C THR A 106 -12.34 4.23 -8.81
N TYR A 107 -11.23 4.98 -8.81
CA TYR A 107 -11.27 6.43 -9.03
C TYR A 107 -11.77 6.77 -10.43
N LEU A 108 -11.20 6.14 -11.46
CA LEU A 108 -11.58 6.37 -12.86
C LEU A 108 -13.02 5.96 -13.17
N ALA A 109 -13.55 4.95 -12.49
CA ALA A 109 -14.95 4.54 -12.65
C ALA A 109 -15.96 5.58 -12.12
N GLY A 110 -15.51 6.57 -11.35
CA GLY A 110 -16.36 7.65 -10.81
C GLY A 110 -16.16 9.02 -11.42
N VAL A 111 -15.22 9.15 -12.39
CA VAL A 111 -15.07 10.32 -13.26
C VAL A 111 -16.02 10.16 -14.43
#